data_AF-A0A7D8YGG6-F1
#
_entry.id   AF-A0A7D8YGG6-F1
#
_cell.length_a   1.000
_cell.length_b   1.000
_cell.length_c   1.000
_cell.angle_alpha   90.00
_cell.angle_beta   90.00
_cell.angle_gamma   90.00
#
_symmetry.space_group_name_H-M   'P 1'
#
loop_
_entity.id
_entity.type
_entity.pdbx_description
1 polymer ?
#
loop_
_entity_poly.entity_id
_entity_poly.type
_entity_poly.pdbx_seq_one_letter_code
_entity_poly.pdbx_strand_id
1 'polypeptide(L)'
;MQKIAQLEGRIRISIHEPKSKALPEISPQDVLTQLRATRPLFTSYLRIRSLSTTSSTTTSPELASARTDLETSLSALADDLADLVESVKAVQSDPYKYGLEIEEVSRRQRLCEEVGGEVEDMKEELSKHANVNANRGKSDKNGVMFDAEMEAEGQEAADNYAEFEQQQQVHMMAEQDTQLDSVFHT
;
A
#
# COMPACT_ATOMS: atom_id res chain seq x y z
N MET A 1 39.77 -36.39 -48.87
CA MET A 1 39.16 -37.52 -48.13
C MET A 1 39.88 -37.63 -46.79
N GLN A 2 39.35 -37.07 -45.70
CA GLN A 2 38.32 -37.60 -44.78
C GLN A 2 38.88 -38.51 -43.68
N LYS A 3 38.53 -38.13 -42.42
CA LYS A 3 38.59 -38.90 -41.16
C LYS A 3 40.01 -39.06 -40.61
N ILE A 4 40.33 -38.73 -39.35
CA ILE A 4 39.68 -39.20 -38.13
C ILE A 4 39.69 -38.08 -37.08
N ALA A 5 38.51 -37.76 -36.58
CA ALA A 5 38.26 -36.94 -35.41
C ALA A 5 37.73 -37.84 -34.27
N GLN A 6 37.84 -37.34 -33.03
CA GLN A 6 37.28 -37.88 -31.77
C GLN A 6 38.12 -39.03 -31.17
N LEU A 7 38.38 -39.14 -29.86
CA LEU A 7 37.60 -38.83 -28.67
C LEU A 7 38.55 -38.58 -27.47
N GLU A 8 38.68 -37.35 -27.00
CA GLU A 8 39.12 -37.08 -25.62
C GLU A 8 37.96 -36.36 -24.94
N GLY A 9 36.97 -37.16 -24.54
CA GLY A 9 35.84 -36.74 -23.75
C GLY A 9 36.30 -36.35 -22.35
N ARG A 10 36.83 -35.14 -22.22
CA ARG A 10 36.96 -34.45 -20.94
C ARG A 10 35.54 -34.20 -20.43
N ILE A 11 35.05 -35.08 -19.57
CA ILE A 11 33.89 -34.84 -18.72
C ILE A 11 34.29 -33.71 -17.75
N ARG A 12 34.26 -32.47 -18.24
CA ARG A 12 34.09 -31.31 -17.36
C ARG A 12 32.64 -31.38 -16.92
N ILE A 13 32.43 -31.99 -15.75
CA ILE A 13 31.25 -31.73 -14.94
C ILE A 13 31.31 -30.22 -14.69
N SER A 14 30.62 -29.46 -15.56
CA SER A 14 30.29 -28.07 -15.26
C SER A 14 29.39 -28.16 -14.05
N ILE A 15 30.00 -27.97 -12.88
CA ILE A 15 29.28 -27.62 -11.67
C ILE A 15 28.65 -26.28 -12.04
N HIS A 16 27.43 -26.37 -12.56
CA HIS A 16 26.58 -25.24 -12.85
C HIS A 16 26.29 -24.65 -11.48
N GLU A 17 27.03 -23.60 -11.12
CA GLU A 17 26.61 -22.67 -10.09
C GLU A 17 25.13 -22.37 -10.37
N PRO A 18 24.20 -22.78 -9.49
CA PRO A 18 22.86 -22.27 -9.61
C PRO A 18 23.00 -20.79 -9.30
N LYS A 19 22.94 -19.97 -10.35
CA LYS A 19 22.77 -18.51 -10.27
C LYS A 19 21.81 -18.27 -9.11
N SER A 20 22.34 -17.72 -8.02
CA SER A 20 21.55 -17.12 -6.96
C SER A 20 20.62 -16.16 -7.68
N LYS A 21 19.37 -16.58 -7.90
CA LYS A 21 18.30 -15.69 -8.28
C LYS A 21 18.36 -14.58 -7.25
N ALA A 22 18.78 -13.40 -7.68
CA ALA A 22 18.77 -12.20 -6.89
C ALA A 22 17.39 -12.16 -6.23
N LEU A 23 17.38 -12.30 -4.90
CA LEU A 23 16.19 -11.98 -4.12
C LEU A 23 15.85 -10.52 -4.44
N PRO A 24 14.57 -10.17 -4.58
CA PRO A 24 14.17 -8.81 -4.91
C PRO A 24 14.77 -7.83 -3.89
N GLU A 25 15.28 -6.70 -4.40
CA GLU A 25 15.93 -5.65 -3.59
C GLU A 25 14.98 -4.92 -2.64
N ILE A 26 13.67 -5.18 -2.73
CA ILE A 26 12.66 -4.52 -1.93
C ILE A 26 12.61 -5.20 -0.56
N SER A 27 13.03 -4.48 0.48
CA SER A 27 12.98 -5.00 1.84
C SER A 27 11.59 -4.77 2.47
N PRO A 28 11.14 -5.63 3.39
CA PRO A 28 9.91 -5.38 4.16
C PRO A 28 9.93 -4.02 4.90
N GLN A 29 11.12 -3.52 5.23
CA GLN A 29 11.29 -2.22 5.87
C GLN A 29 11.03 -1.05 4.92
N ASP A 30 11.35 -1.20 3.64
CA ASP A 30 11.09 -0.18 2.63
C ASP A 30 9.59 -0.03 2.40
N VAL A 31 8.86 -1.14 2.29
CA VAL A 31 7.39 -1.16 2.18
C VAL A 31 6.74 -0.50 3.39
N LEU A 32 7.20 -0.80 4.62
CA LEU A 32 6.70 -0.15 5.82
C LEU A 32 7.00 1.35 5.85
N THR A 33 8.17 1.76 5.35
CA THR A 33 8.56 3.18 5.26
C THR A 33 7.69 3.93 4.27
N GLN A 34 7.43 3.33 3.11
CA GLN A 34 6.56 3.90 2.07
C GLN A 34 5.10 3.96 2.54
N LEU A 35 4.62 2.95 3.28
CA LEU A 35 3.31 2.98 3.91
C LEU A 35 3.20 4.13 4.93
N ARG A 36 4.20 4.31 5.80
CA ARG A 36 4.28 5.45 6.73
C ARG A 36 4.27 6.80 6.02
N ALA A 37 4.90 6.91 4.84
CA ALA A 37 4.87 8.12 4.03
C ALA A 37 3.50 8.35 3.33
N THR A 38 2.79 7.27 3.01
CA THR A 38 1.49 7.31 2.31
C THR A 38 0.34 7.71 3.24
N ARG A 39 0.40 7.31 4.52
CA ARG A 39 -0.63 7.65 5.53
C ARG A 39 -0.89 9.17 5.64
N PRO A 40 0.12 10.05 5.80
CA PRO A 40 -0.09 11.50 5.79
C PRO A 40 -0.78 12.00 4.51
N LEU A 41 -0.45 11.47 3.33
CA LEU A 41 -1.09 11.85 2.07
C LEU A 41 -2.58 11.50 2.07
N PHE A 42 -2.93 10.30 2.56
CA PHE A 42 -4.31 9.87 2.71
C PHE A 42 -5.09 10.81 3.66
N THR A 43 -4.47 11.16 4.78
CA THR A 43 -5.10 12.06 5.77
C THR A 43 -5.33 13.46 5.21
N SER A 44 -4.36 13.98 4.46
CA SER A 44 -4.45 15.27 3.79
C SER A 44 -5.58 15.27 2.75
N TYR A 45 -5.71 14.19 1.97
CA TYR A 45 -6.81 14.03 1.02
C TYR A 45 -8.17 14.05 1.71
N LEU A 46 -8.35 13.28 2.80
CA LEU A 46 -9.60 13.27 3.55
C LEU A 46 -9.95 14.63 4.17
N ARG A 47 -8.94 15.37 4.65
CA ARG A 47 -9.10 16.74 5.16
C ARG A 47 -9.60 17.70 4.09
N ILE A 48 -8.90 17.75 2.96
CA ILE A 48 -9.25 18.65 1.86
C ILE A 48 -10.64 18.30 1.34
N ARG A 49 -10.98 17.01 1.31
CA ARG A 49 -12.32 16.53 0.98
C ARG A 49 -13.39 17.03 1.95
N SER A 50 -13.22 16.87 3.26
CA SER A 50 -14.24 17.27 4.25
C SER A 50 -14.50 18.79 4.24
N LEU A 51 -13.44 19.58 4.03
CA LEU A 51 -13.54 21.03 3.83
C LEU A 51 -14.26 21.36 2.52
N SER A 52 -13.95 20.63 1.44
CA SER A 52 -14.57 20.79 0.12
C SER A 52 -16.03 20.34 0.07
N THR A 53 -16.47 19.39 0.91
CA THR A 53 -17.89 19.02 1.01
C THR A 53 -18.69 20.04 1.80
N THR A 54 -18.07 20.67 2.81
CA THR A 54 -18.70 21.69 3.65
C THR A 54 -18.83 23.03 2.92
N SER A 55 -17.83 23.40 2.12
CA SER A 55 -17.84 24.58 1.26
C SER A 55 -18.21 24.14 -0.16
N SER A 56 -19.51 24.18 -0.49
CA SER A 56 -20.15 23.73 -1.76
C SER A 56 -19.67 24.36 -3.08
N THR A 57 -18.39 24.75 -3.18
CA THR A 57 -17.77 25.34 -4.35
C THR A 57 -16.83 24.32 -4.99
N THR A 58 -17.24 23.77 -6.15
CA THR A 58 -16.39 23.23 -7.23
C THR A 58 -15.10 22.52 -6.81
N THR A 59 -15.04 21.19 -6.95
CA THR A 59 -13.84 20.33 -6.84
C THR A 59 -12.53 21.12 -6.88
N SER A 60 -11.99 21.44 -5.70
CA SER A 60 -10.81 22.29 -5.58
C SER A 60 -9.64 21.64 -6.34
N PRO A 61 -8.83 22.40 -7.10
CA PRO A 61 -7.63 21.86 -7.76
C PRO A 61 -6.67 21.19 -6.76
N GLU A 62 -6.69 21.61 -5.50
CA GLU A 62 -5.91 20.98 -4.41
C GLU A 62 -6.40 19.56 -4.10
N LEU A 63 -7.72 19.30 -4.17
CA LEU A 63 -8.29 17.96 -4.00
C LEU A 63 -7.86 17.04 -5.13
N ALA A 64 -7.86 17.54 -6.37
CA ALA A 64 -7.43 16.77 -7.53
C ALA A 64 -5.93 16.45 -7.48
N SER A 65 -5.08 17.40 -7.05
CA SER A 65 -3.65 17.16 -6.84
C SER A 65 -3.43 16.12 -5.74
N ALA A 66 -4.02 16.33 -4.55
CA ALA A 66 -3.88 15.41 -3.42
C ALA A 66 -4.34 13.98 -3.76
N ARG A 67 -5.40 13.84 -4.57
CA ARG A 67 -5.85 12.56 -5.10
C ARG A 67 -4.79 11.92 -6.00
N THR A 68 -4.25 12.67 -6.96
CA THR A 68 -3.27 12.17 -7.93
C THR A 68 -1.97 11.73 -7.24
N ASP A 69 -1.51 12.53 -6.28
CA ASP A 69 -0.31 12.23 -5.49
C ASP A 69 -0.51 10.95 -4.67
N LEU A 70 -1.64 10.82 -3.99
CA LEU A 70 -2.01 9.62 -3.24
C LEU A 70 -2.15 8.39 -4.14
N GLU A 71 -2.80 8.51 -5.29
CA GLU A 71 -2.98 7.41 -6.25
C GLU A 71 -1.64 6.94 -6.81
N THR A 72 -0.72 7.87 -7.10
CA THR A 72 0.64 7.55 -7.54
C THR A 72 1.41 6.81 -6.45
N SER A 73 1.36 7.28 -5.19
CA SER A 73 2.02 6.62 -4.06
C SER A 73 1.43 5.23 -3.76
N LEU A 74 0.11 5.08 -3.81
CA LEU A 74 -0.56 3.79 -3.59
C LEU A 74 -0.27 2.80 -4.72
N SER A 75 -0.17 3.26 -5.97
CA SER A 75 0.21 2.39 -7.10
C SER A 75 1.64 1.87 -6.92
N ALA A 76 2.59 2.75 -6.60
CA ALA A 76 3.98 2.35 -6.36
C ALA A 76 4.07 1.35 -5.20
N LEU A 77 3.37 1.63 -4.08
CA LEU A 77 3.34 0.74 -2.92
C LEU A 77 2.70 -0.61 -3.23
N ALA A 78 1.68 -0.65 -4.09
CA ALA A 78 1.05 -1.89 -4.53
C ALA A 78 1.98 -2.75 -5.41
N ASP A 79 2.76 -2.12 -6.29
CA ASP A 79 3.77 -2.80 -7.10
C ASP A 79 4.88 -3.37 -6.20
N ASP A 80 5.40 -2.57 -5.26
CA ASP A 80 6.42 -2.99 -4.30
C ASP A 80 5.93 -4.14 -3.40
N LEU A 81 4.65 -4.11 -3.00
CA LEU A 81 4.02 -5.19 -2.25
C LEU A 81 3.86 -6.46 -3.09
N ALA A 82 3.49 -6.35 -4.36
CA ALA A 82 3.35 -7.50 -5.25
C ALA A 82 4.69 -8.23 -5.41
N ASP A 83 5.77 -7.48 -5.59
CA ASP A 83 7.13 -8.00 -5.66
C ASP A 83 7.55 -8.66 -4.33
N LEU A 84 7.21 -8.04 -3.19
CA LEU A 84 7.47 -8.62 -1.87
C LEU A 84 6.69 -9.94 -1.66
N VAL A 85 5.42 -10.01 -2.07
CA VAL A 85 4.61 -11.23 -1.99
C VAL A 85 5.19 -12.35 -2.85
N GLU A 86 5.64 -12.04 -4.08
CA GLU A 86 6.32 -13.02 -4.93
C GLU A 86 7.62 -13.52 -4.28
N SER A 87 8.37 -12.62 -3.63
CA SER A 87 9.58 -12.97 -2.88
C SER A 87 9.30 -13.94 -1.74
N VAL A 88 8.27 -13.67 -0.94
CA VAL A 88 7.89 -14.49 0.22
C VAL A 88 7.43 -15.86 -0.27
N LYS A 89 6.65 -15.91 -1.35
CA LYS A 89 6.20 -17.16 -1.97
C LYS A 89 7.35 -18.00 -2.51
N ALA A 90 8.37 -17.37 -3.10
CA ALA A 90 9.56 -18.07 -3.56
C ALA A 90 10.34 -18.69 -2.38
N VAL A 91 10.50 -17.93 -1.30
CA VAL A 91 11.20 -18.38 -0.09
C VAL A 91 10.41 -19.46 0.66
N GLN A 92 9.08 -19.41 0.68
CA GLN A 92 8.23 -20.42 1.32
C GLN A 92 8.47 -21.84 0.81
N SER A 93 8.88 -21.99 -0.46
CA SER A 93 9.13 -23.30 -1.05
C SER A 93 10.37 -24.00 -0.47
N ASP A 94 11.38 -23.24 -0.04
CA ASP A 94 12.62 -23.76 0.55
C ASP A 94 13.29 -22.72 1.47
N PRO A 95 12.76 -22.49 2.68
CA PRO A 95 13.27 -21.45 3.59
C PRO A 95 14.73 -21.68 4.03
N TYR A 96 15.09 -22.96 4.23
CA TYR A 96 16.41 -23.36 4.72
C TYR A 96 17.52 -23.05 3.71
N LYS A 97 17.23 -23.14 2.41
CA LYS A 97 18.17 -22.72 1.34
C LYS A 97 18.54 -21.24 1.40
N TYR A 98 17.67 -20.42 1.99
CA TYR A 98 17.90 -18.99 2.19
C TYR A 98 18.37 -18.64 3.61
N GLY A 99 18.61 -19.64 4.46
CA GLY A 99 19.01 -19.43 5.86
C GLY A 99 17.93 -18.75 6.70
N LEU A 100 16.66 -18.85 6.29
CA LEU A 100 15.54 -18.22 6.97
C LEU A 100 14.80 -19.25 7.84
N GLU A 101 14.39 -18.80 9.02
CA GLU A 101 13.51 -19.57 9.89
C GLU A 101 12.08 -19.55 9.32
N ILE A 102 11.34 -20.65 9.51
CA ILE A 102 9.94 -20.76 9.08
C ILE A 102 9.08 -19.66 9.72
N GLU A 103 9.40 -19.29 10.96
CA GLU A 103 8.71 -18.21 11.67
C GLU A 103 8.93 -16.85 11.00
N GLU A 104 10.14 -16.59 10.51
CA GLU A 104 10.46 -15.35 9.79
C GLU A 104 9.66 -15.24 8.48
N VAL A 105 9.52 -16.34 7.74
CA VAL A 105 8.68 -16.38 6.53
C VAL A 105 7.21 -16.13 6.87
N SER A 106 6.72 -16.68 7.97
CA SER A 106 5.35 -16.44 8.46
C SER A 106 5.15 -14.98 8.87
N ARG A 107 6.13 -14.34 9.52
CA ARG A 107 6.09 -12.91 9.85
C ARG A 107 6.00 -12.04 8.59
N ARG A 108 6.83 -12.32 7.57
CA ARG A 108 6.79 -11.58 6.30
C ARG A 108 5.46 -11.76 5.56
N GLN A 109 4.88 -12.95 5.61
CA GLN A 109 3.56 -13.19 5.04
C GLN A 109 2.48 -12.34 5.74
N ARG A 110 2.44 -12.34 7.07
CA ARG A 110 1.48 -11.53 7.83
C ARG A 110 1.62 -10.05 7.54
N LEU A 111 2.85 -9.55 7.43
CA LEU A 111 3.12 -8.17 7.05
C LEU A 111 2.55 -7.85 5.66
N CYS A 112 2.72 -8.74 4.67
CA CYS A 112 2.14 -8.52 3.35
C CYS A 112 0.61 -8.50 3.37
N GLU A 113 -0.02 -9.35 4.20
CA GLU A 113 -1.47 -9.39 4.37
C GLU A 113 -2.00 -8.12 5.03
N GLU A 114 -1.34 -7.64 6.09
CA GLU A 114 -1.70 -6.40 6.81
C GLU A 114 -1.56 -5.17 5.91
N VAL A 115 -0.38 -4.97 5.30
CA VAL A 115 -0.14 -3.83 4.41
C VAL A 115 -1.02 -3.91 3.17
N GLY A 116 -1.24 -5.11 2.63
CA GLY A 116 -2.10 -5.32 1.46
C GLY A 116 -3.56 -4.95 1.74
N GLY A 117 -4.07 -5.29 2.92
CA GLY A 117 -5.38 -4.86 3.39
C GLY A 117 -5.48 -3.35 3.48
N GLU A 118 -4.53 -2.70 4.16
CA GLU A 118 -4.53 -1.24 4.35
C GLU A 118 -4.46 -0.47 3.02
N VAL A 119 -3.65 -0.93 2.07
CA VAL A 119 -3.54 -0.33 0.73
C VAL A 119 -4.84 -0.48 -0.05
N GLU A 120 -5.49 -1.64 0.04
CA GLU A 120 -6.76 -1.86 -0.65
C GLU A 120 -7.89 -1.04 -0.02
N ASP A 121 -7.94 -0.93 1.31
CA ASP A 121 -8.91 -0.09 2.03
C ASP A 121 -8.77 1.40 1.59
N MET A 122 -7.54 1.92 1.50
CA MET A 122 -7.29 3.28 1.02
C MET A 122 -7.72 3.48 -0.45
N LYS A 123 -7.51 2.48 -1.31
CA LYS A 123 -7.94 2.50 -2.72
C LYS A 123 -9.46 2.40 -2.86
N GLU A 124 -10.10 1.56 -2.06
CA GLU A 124 -11.56 1.42 -2.05
C GLU A 124 -12.20 2.75 -1.67
N GLU A 125 -11.72 3.40 -0.61
CA GLU A 125 -12.19 4.72 -0.20
C GLU A 125 -12.02 5.76 -1.33
N LEU A 126 -10.87 5.78 -2.02
CA LEU A 126 -10.67 6.66 -3.19
C LEU A 126 -11.69 6.43 -4.32
N SER A 127 -12.12 5.18 -4.52
CA SER A 127 -13.03 4.77 -5.60
C SER A 127 -14.50 4.97 -5.24
N LYS A 128 -14.91 4.63 -4.00
CA LYS A 128 -16.27 4.77 -3.47
C LYS A 128 -16.73 6.22 -3.57
N HIS A 129 -15.85 7.15 -3.21
CA HIS A 129 -16.17 8.58 -3.21
C HIS A 129 -16.07 9.25 -4.58
N ALA A 130 -15.43 8.61 -5.57
CA ALA A 130 -15.50 9.07 -6.96
C ALA A 130 -16.90 8.85 -7.57
N ASN A 131 -17.54 7.72 -7.26
CA ASN A 131 -18.87 7.37 -7.78
C ASN A 131 -20.01 8.17 -7.12
N VAL A 132 -19.88 8.50 -5.83
CA VAL A 132 -20.87 9.34 -5.12
C VAL A 132 -21.03 10.73 -5.76
N ASN A 133 -19.93 11.32 -6.27
CA ASN A 133 -19.97 12.60 -6.97
C ASN A 133 -20.54 12.50 -8.39
N ALA A 134 -20.42 11.35 -9.06
CA ALA A 134 -20.98 11.14 -10.40
C ALA A 134 -22.52 11.00 -10.39
N ASN A 135 -23.09 10.40 -9.35
CA ASN A 135 -24.54 10.23 -9.21
C ASN A 135 -25.30 11.51 -8.82
N ARG A 136 -24.62 12.51 -8.23
CA ARG A 136 -25.22 13.81 -7.91
C ARG A 136 -25.38 14.74 -9.13
N GLY A 137 -24.75 14.41 -10.27
CA GLY A 137 -24.79 15.21 -11.50
C GLY A 137 -25.86 14.81 -12.53
N LYS A 138 -26.62 13.73 -12.28
CA LYS A 138 -27.54 13.15 -13.28
C LYS A 138 -28.92 12.83 -12.70
N SER A 139 -29.50 13.77 -11.97
CA SER A 139 -30.92 13.76 -11.61
C SER A 139 -31.63 14.91 -12.32
N ASP A 140 -31.78 14.74 -13.63
CA ASP A 140 -32.66 15.51 -14.49
C ASP A 140 -34.11 15.20 -14.10
N LYS A 141 -34.87 16.24 -13.75
CA LYS A 141 -36.33 16.38 -13.91
C LYS A 141 -37.16 15.09 -13.85
N ASN A 142 -37.47 14.61 -12.65
CA ASN A 142 -38.80 14.08 -12.35
C ASN A 142 -38.95 13.91 -10.84
N GLY A 143 -39.88 14.66 -10.26
CA GLY A 143 -40.14 14.65 -8.82
C GLY A 143 -40.63 13.28 -8.36
N VAL A 144 -39.89 12.67 -7.44
CA VAL A 144 -40.42 11.73 -6.47
C VAL A 144 -39.66 11.94 -5.18
N MET A 145 -40.38 12.30 -4.12
CA MET A 145 -39.89 12.44 -2.75
C MET A 145 -39.27 11.12 -2.28
N PHE A 146 -37.95 11.07 -2.17
CA PHE A 146 -37.24 10.13 -1.33
C PHE A 146 -36.06 10.87 -0.71
N ASP A 147 -36.33 11.67 0.32
CA ASP A 147 -35.32 12.44 1.03
C ASP A 147 -35.64 12.45 2.53
N ALA A 148 -35.10 11.45 3.23
CA ALA A 148 -34.99 11.42 4.69
C ALA A 148 -33.91 10.43 5.19
N GLU A 149 -33.10 9.85 4.30
CA GLU A 149 -32.14 8.79 4.67
C GLU A 149 -30.72 9.05 4.11
N MET A 150 -30.51 10.19 3.42
CA MET A 150 -29.22 10.56 2.80
C MET A 150 -28.49 11.71 3.54
N GLU A 151 -28.91 12.05 4.76
CA GLU A 151 -28.19 13.00 5.63
C GLU A 151 -27.30 12.28 6.67
N ALA A 152 -27.47 10.96 6.84
CA ALA A 152 -26.71 10.15 7.80
C ALA A 152 -25.29 9.78 7.33
N GLU A 153 -25.07 9.52 6.03
CA GLU A 153 -23.74 9.08 5.53
C GLU A 153 -22.68 10.20 5.53
N GLY A 154 -23.09 11.46 5.41
CA GLY A 154 -22.17 12.61 5.51
C GLY A 154 -21.68 12.82 6.94
N GLN A 155 -22.54 12.55 7.92
CA GLN A 155 -22.22 12.58 9.34
C GLN A 155 -21.28 11.42 9.71
N GLU A 156 -21.54 10.20 9.24
CA GLU A 156 -20.69 9.03 9.51
C GLU A 156 -19.29 9.20 8.89
N ALA A 157 -19.17 9.76 7.69
CA ALA A 157 -17.86 10.03 7.08
C ALA A 157 -17.09 11.15 7.81
N ALA A 158 -17.80 12.14 8.38
CA ALA A 158 -17.21 13.19 9.20
C ALA A 158 -16.77 12.67 10.58
N ASP A 159 -17.57 11.79 11.19
CA ASP A 159 -17.28 11.15 12.48
C ASP A 159 -16.10 10.17 12.35
N ASN A 160 -16.06 9.35 11.29
CA ASN A 160 -14.92 8.48 10.99
C ASN A 160 -13.63 9.28 10.70
N TYR A 161 -13.74 10.43 10.03
CA TYR A 161 -12.61 11.33 9.79
C TYR A 161 -12.08 11.96 11.09
N ALA A 162 -12.99 12.41 11.97
CA ALA A 162 -12.62 13.00 13.26
C ALA A 162 -11.94 11.98 14.19
N GLU A 163 -12.46 10.74 14.23
CA GLU A 163 -11.84 9.64 14.99
C GLU A 163 -10.46 9.27 14.44
N PHE A 164 -10.32 9.23 13.11
CA PHE A 164 -9.05 8.99 12.45
C PHE A 164 -8.02 10.10 12.69
N GLU A 165 -8.42 11.39 12.66
CA GLU A 165 -7.54 12.51 13.03
C GLU A 165 -7.05 12.38 14.48
N GLN A 166 -7.93 11.96 15.39
CA GLN A 166 -7.60 11.77 16.79
C GLN A 166 -6.60 10.63 17.00
N GLN A 167 -6.81 9.49 16.33
CA GLN A 167 -5.86 8.37 16.34
C GLN A 167 -4.50 8.77 15.76
N GLN A 168 -4.48 9.58 14.69
CA GLN A 168 -3.23 10.05 14.10
C GLN A 168 -2.48 11.02 15.01
N GLN A 169 -3.20 11.90 15.71
CA GLN A 169 -2.60 12.80 16.70
C GLN A 169 -1.94 12.01 17.83
N VAL A 170 -2.58 10.93 18.28
CA VAL A 170 -2.03 9.99 19.27
C VAL A 170 -0.83 9.22 18.71
N HIS A 171 -0.90 8.75 17.46
CA HIS A 171 0.21 8.06 16.82
C HIS A 171 1.45 8.94 16.69
N MET A 172 1.26 10.20 16.27
CA MET A 172 2.32 11.18 16.16
C MET A 172 2.93 11.57 17.52
N MET A 173 2.11 11.57 18.59
CA MET A 173 2.62 11.70 19.97
C MET A 173 3.45 10.48 20.38
N ALA A 174 3.03 9.26 20.02
CA ALA A 174 3.74 8.03 20.36
C ALA A 174 5.09 7.90 19.61
N GLU A 175 5.18 8.37 18.36
CA GLU A 175 6.43 8.36 17.59
C GLU A 175 7.49 9.29 18.17
N GLN A 176 7.07 10.46 18.69
CA GLN A 176 7.98 11.38 19.38
C GLN A 176 8.49 10.80 20.70
N ASP A 177 7.65 10.07 21.43
CA ASP A 177 8.03 9.44 22.71
C ASP A 177 9.03 8.29 22.49
N THR A 178 8.90 7.54 21.39
CA THR A 178 9.83 6.45 21.01
C THR A 178 11.21 6.99 20.61
N GLN A 179 11.27 8.16 19.97
CA GLN A 179 12.54 8.81 19.63
C GLN A 179 13.25 9.37 20.87
N LEU A 180 12.52 9.73 21.93
CA LEU A 180 13.11 10.18 23.19
C LEU A 180 13.79 9.03 23.96
N ASP A 181 13.26 7.82 23.95
CA ASP A 181 13.88 6.65 24.60
C ASP A 181 15.19 6.20 23.90
N SER A 182 15.28 6.44 22.59
CA SER A 182 16.52 6.21 21.82
C SER A 182 17.66 7.17 22.19
N VAL A 183 17.37 8.34 22.77
CA VAL A 183 18.39 9.33 23.20
C VAL A 183 18.98 8.97 24.57
N PHE A 184 18.34 8.08 25.34
CA PHE A 184 18.83 7.65 26.65
C PHE A 184 19.73 6.39 26.61
N HIS A 185 19.92 5.76 25.45
CA HIS A 185 20.67 4.51 25.31
C HIS A 185 21.99 4.61 24.53
N THR A 186 22.56 5.82 24.36
CA THR A 186 23.93 6.00 23.83
C THR A 186 24.91 6.41 24.91
#